data_AF-A0A0G3GYQ5-F1
#
_entry.id   AF-A0A0G3GYQ5-F1
#
_cell.length_a   1.000
_cell.length_b   1.000
_cell.length_c   1.000
_cell.angle_alpha   90.00
_cell.angle_beta   90.00
_cell.angle_gamma   90.00
#
_symmetry.space_group_name_H-M   'P 1'
#
loop_
_entity.id
_entity.type
_entity.pdbx_description
1 polymer ?
#
loop_
_entity_poly.entity_id
_entity_poly.type
_entity_poly.pdbx_seq_one_letter_code
_entity_poly.pdbx_strand_id
1 'polypeptide(L)'
;MKDVFARFIALEDAIEDSPILDDYGKFLSNFFRFLENEIAPIAPHPDQMRHLVACARAFVAGNFSAEDLREEWSRYESTCVPNQKDDPHGYHCAIEACWCADIDFLSNNIPETLQDSYTSYILNGLFEITQDLSLCEKLYQYLS
;
A
#
# COMPACT_ATOMS: atom_id res chain seq x y z
N MET A 1 -0.64 -14.81 19.71
CA MET A 1 -0.56 -13.36 19.96
C MET A 1 0.89 -12.89 20.15
N LYS A 2 1.64 -13.36 21.18
CA LYS A 2 3.07 -13.00 21.33
C LYS A 2 3.94 -13.36 20.11
N ASP A 3 3.68 -14.52 19.50
CA ASP A 3 4.41 -15.00 18.32
C ASP A 3 4.10 -14.20 17.04
N VAL A 4 2.83 -13.77 16.87
CA VAL A 4 2.41 -12.95 15.72
C VAL A 4 3.06 -11.57 15.75
N PHE A 5 3.09 -10.93 16.92
CA PHE A 5 3.72 -9.62 17.09
C PHE A 5 5.24 -9.67 16.84
N ALA A 6 5.92 -10.70 17.36
CA ALA A 6 7.35 -10.88 17.10
C ALA A 6 7.64 -11.13 15.61
N ARG A 7 6.79 -11.90 14.92
CA ARG A 7 6.91 -12.14 13.47
C ARG A 7 6.59 -10.89 12.64
N PHE A 8 5.66 -10.05 13.08
CA PHE A 8 5.37 -8.77 12.44
C PHE A 8 6.60 -7.85 12.46
N ILE A 9 7.19 -7.65 13.65
CA ILE A 9 8.42 -6.85 13.80
C ILE A 9 9.55 -7.43 12.95
N ALA A 10 9.73 -8.75 12.95
CA ALA A 10 10.77 -9.38 12.15
C ALA A 10 10.56 -9.19 10.62
N LEU A 11 9.32 -9.09 10.14
CA LEU A 11 9.02 -8.78 8.74
C LEU A 11 9.30 -7.31 8.42
N GLU A 12 8.93 -6.41 9.33
CA GLU A 12 9.21 -4.98 9.23
C GLU A 12 10.73 -4.73 9.14
N ASP A 13 11.50 -5.23 10.13
CA ASP A 13 12.95 -5.15 10.16
C ASP A 13 13.57 -5.72 8.87
N ALA A 14 13.07 -6.87 8.39
CA ALA A 14 13.59 -7.49 7.18
C ALA A 14 13.32 -6.70 5.89
N ILE A 15 12.25 -5.89 5.85
CA ILE A 15 11.97 -4.98 4.73
C ILE A 15 12.82 -3.72 4.86
N GLU A 16 12.95 -3.16 6.06
CA GLU A 16 13.71 -1.93 6.31
C GLU A 16 15.22 -2.12 6.12
N ASP A 17 15.75 -3.27 6.53
CA ASP A 17 17.16 -3.64 6.32
C ASP A 17 17.42 -4.17 4.89
N SER A 18 16.37 -4.30 4.06
CA SER A 18 16.52 -4.82 2.70
C SER A 18 17.11 -3.76 1.75
N PRO A 19 18.05 -4.15 0.86
CA PRO A 19 18.60 -3.24 -0.15
C PRO A 19 17.55 -2.81 -1.19
N ILE A 20 16.32 -3.34 -1.14
CA ILE A 20 15.23 -2.88 -2.01
C ILE A 20 14.90 -1.40 -1.80
N LEU A 21 15.08 -0.87 -0.59
CA LEU A 21 14.81 0.53 -0.28
C LEU A 21 15.88 1.48 -0.85
N ASP A 22 17.08 0.98 -1.17
CA ASP A 22 18.10 1.73 -1.90
C ASP A 22 17.71 2.00 -3.37
N ASP A 23 16.85 1.15 -3.94
CA ASP A 23 16.25 1.30 -5.27
C ASP A 23 14.74 1.51 -5.14
N TYR A 24 14.37 2.72 -4.71
CA TYR A 24 12.97 3.06 -4.44
C TYR A 24 12.05 2.91 -5.67
N GLY A 25 12.58 3.10 -6.88
CA GLY A 25 11.83 2.86 -8.11
C GLY A 25 11.47 1.38 -8.28
N LYS A 26 12.41 0.47 -7.98
CA LYS A 26 12.16 -0.98 -7.96
C LYS A 26 11.22 -1.37 -6.82
N PHE A 27 11.38 -0.79 -5.63
CA PHE A 27 10.45 -0.96 -4.51
C PHE A 27 9.00 -0.64 -4.94
N LEU A 28 8.75 0.57 -5.46
CA LEU A 28 7.42 0.98 -5.91
C LEU A 28 6.89 0.07 -7.02
N SER A 29 7.73 -0.31 -7.99
CA SER A 29 7.32 -1.22 -9.06
C SER A 29 6.83 -2.56 -8.53
N ASN A 30 7.53 -3.14 -7.55
CA ASN A 30 7.17 -4.39 -6.91
C ASN A 30 5.94 -4.24 -6.00
N PHE A 31 5.86 -3.16 -5.23
CA PHE A 31 4.69 -2.83 -4.41
C PHE A 31 3.42 -2.70 -5.25
N PHE A 32 3.46 -1.97 -6.37
CA PHE A 32 2.32 -1.87 -7.28
C PHE A 32 1.93 -3.22 -7.89
N ARG A 33 2.90 -4.08 -8.22
CA ARG A 33 2.61 -5.45 -8.67
C ARG A 33 1.95 -6.27 -7.57
N PHE A 34 2.34 -6.08 -6.32
CA PHE A 34 1.68 -6.73 -5.19
C PHE A 34 0.22 -6.25 -5.07
N LEU A 35 -0.04 -4.94 -5.09
CA LEU A 35 -1.40 -4.41 -5.05
C LEU A 35 -2.29 -4.96 -6.17
N GLU A 36 -1.79 -4.99 -7.41
CA GLU A 36 -2.54 -5.48 -8.58
C GLU A 36 -2.87 -6.98 -8.50
N ASN A 37 -1.97 -7.79 -7.95
CA ASN A 37 -2.08 -9.26 -7.95
C ASN A 37 -2.71 -9.83 -6.68
N GLU A 38 -2.57 -9.14 -5.55
CA GLU A 38 -2.95 -9.67 -4.24
C GLU A 38 -4.11 -8.90 -3.60
N ILE A 39 -4.13 -7.57 -3.73
CA ILE A 39 -5.15 -6.73 -3.08
C ILE A 39 -6.34 -6.46 -4.02
N ALA A 40 -6.07 -6.06 -5.27
CA ALA A 40 -7.13 -5.75 -6.23
C ALA A 40 -8.12 -6.92 -6.42
N PRO A 41 -7.72 -8.20 -6.51
CA PRO A 41 -8.66 -9.31 -6.69
C PRO A 41 -9.64 -9.53 -5.52
N ILE A 42 -9.29 -9.06 -4.32
CA ILE A 42 -10.11 -9.21 -3.11
C ILE A 42 -10.79 -7.90 -2.69
N ALA A 43 -10.47 -6.78 -3.36
CA ALA A 43 -11.12 -5.50 -3.12
C ALA A 43 -12.56 -5.48 -3.68
N PRO A 44 -13.49 -4.70 -3.06
CA PRO A 44 -14.85 -4.54 -3.58
C PRO A 44 -14.91 -3.92 -4.99
N HIS A 45 -13.92 -3.08 -5.31
CA HIS A 45 -13.82 -2.34 -6.57
C HIS A 45 -12.47 -2.60 -7.25
N PRO A 46 -12.26 -3.82 -7.80
CA PRO A 46 -10.97 -4.28 -8.30
C PRO A 46 -10.45 -3.43 -9.46
N ASP A 47 -11.32 -3.02 -10.37
CA ASP A 47 -10.93 -2.28 -11.57
C ASP A 47 -10.57 -0.82 -11.24
N GLN A 48 -11.28 -0.21 -10.30
CA GLN A 48 -10.98 1.12 -9.79
C GLN A 48 -9.65 1.14 -9.03
N MET A 49 -9.35 0.09 -8.27
CA MET A 49 -8.06 -0.02 -7.60
C MET A 49 -6.91 -0.16 -8.62
N ARG A 50 -7.08 -1.02 -9.63
CA ARG A 50 -6.08 -1.14 -10.72
C ARG A 50 -5.88 0.17 -11.47
N HIS A 51 -6.96 0.91 -11.71
CA HIS A 51 -6.89 2.25 -12.30
C HIS A 51 -6.06 3.21 -11.43
N LEU A 52 -6.29 3.22 -10.11
CA LEU A 52 -5.50 4.05 -9.20
C LEU A 52 -4.01 3.65 -9.18
N VAL A 53 -3.68 2.35 -9.22
CA VAL A 53 -2.30 1.88 -9.37
C VAL A 53 -1.69 2.39 -10.69
N ALA A 54 -2.44 2.34 -11.79
CA ALA A 54 -1.98 2.86 -13.09
C ALA A 54 -1.70 4.37 -13.05
N CYS A 55 -2.56 5.15 -12.38
CA CYS A 55 -2.33 6.58 -12.13
C CYS A 55 -1.06 6.82 -11.30
N ALA A 56 -0.83 6.03 -10.24
CA ALA A 56 0.39 6.12 -9.43
C ALA A 56 1.65 5.83 -10.26
N ARG A 57 1.62 4.77 -11.09
CA ARG A 57 2.71 4.47 -12.05
C ARG A 57 2.96 5.62 -13.01
N ALA A 58 1.90 6.24 -13.54
CA ALA A 58 2.02 7.39 -14.44
C ALA A 58 2.61 8.62 -13.74
N PHE A 59 2.25 8.86 -12.48
CA PHE A 59 2.82 9.91 -11.63
C PHE A 59 4.32 9.70 -11.42
N VAL A 60 4.73 8.50 -10.99
CA VAL A 60 6.15 8.14 -10.79
C VAL A 60 6.96 8.29 -12.07
N ALA A 61 6.35 8.04 -13.24
CA ALA A 61 6.97 8.24 -14.55
C ALA A 61 7.01 9.71 -15.02
N GLY A 62 6.45 10.66 -14.27
CA GLY A 62 6.37 12.08 -14.63
C GLY A 62 5.29 12.43 -15.65
N ASN A 63 4.36 11.51 -15.93
CA ASN A 63 3.29 11.67 -16.92
C ASN A 63 1.92 12.02 -16.31
N PHE A 64 1.86 12.20 -14.99
CA PHE A 64 0.65 12.50 -14.24
C PHE A 64 1.00 13.53 -13.17
N SER A 65 0.18 14.57 -12.99
CA SER A 65 0.48 15.58 -11.98
C SER A 65 0.02 15.15 -10.59
N ALA A 66 0.56 15.79 -9.54
CA ALA A 66 0.08 15.58 -8.18
C ALA A 66 -1.39 16.03 -7.99
N GLU A 67 -1.86 17.00 -8.77
CA GLU A 67 -3.26 17.45 -8.76
C GLU A 67 -4.17 16.38 -9.36
N ASP A 68 -3.80 15.85 -10.53
CA ASP A 68 -4.55 14.76 -11.17
C ASP A 68 -4.64 13.53 -10.26
N LEU A 69 -3.54 13.17 -9.58
CA LEU A 69 -3.53 12.02 -8.67
C LEU A 69 -4.45 12.21 -7.46
N ARG A 70 -4.51 13.42 -6.90
CA ARG A 70 -5.44 13.76 -5.82
C ARG A 70 -6.89 13.73 -6.27
N GLU A 71 -7.18 14.15 -7.50
CA GLU A 71 -8.52 14.04 -8.06
C GLU A 71 -8.95 12.57 -8.23
N GLU A 72 -8.06 11.72 -8.75
CA GLU A 72 -8.34 10.29 -8.90
C GLU A 72 -8.54 9.61 -7.54
N TRP A 73 -7.77 9.98 -6.51
CA TRP A 73 -8.03 9.53 -5.14
C TRP A 73 -9.38 9.97 -4.62
N SER A 74 -9.75 11.25 -4.77
CA SER A 74 -11.04 11.77 -4.32
C SER A 74 -12.23 11.03 -4.96
N ARG A 75 -12.11 10.68 -6.26
CA ARG A 75 -13.09 9.86 -6.97
C ARG A 75 -13.12 8.43 -6.43
N TYR A 76 -11.95 7.83 -6.19
CA TYR A 76 -11.85 6.50 -5.61
C TYR A 76 -12.47 6.46 -4.21
N GLU A 77 -12.07 7.36 -3.31
CA GLU A 77 -12.55 7.44 -1.92
C GLU A 77 -14.07 7.56 -1.85
N SER A 78 -14.65 8.49 -2.61
CA SER A 78 -16.10 8.74 -2.61
C SER A 78 -16.95 7.58 -3.15
N THR A 79 -16.37 6.66 -3.91
CA THR A 79 -17.11 5.59 -4.59
C THR A 79 -16.76 4.19 -4.09
N CYS A 80 -15.53 3.99 -3.61
CA CYS A 80 -14.95 2.68 -3.37
C CYS A 80 -14.62 2.41 -1.90
N VAL A 81 -14.60 3.42 -1.02
CA VAL A 81 -14.35 3.24 0.41
C VAL A 81 -15.69 3.04 1.12
N PRO A 82 -16.03 1.80 1.53
CA PRO A 82 -17.25 1.55 2.29
C PRO A 82 -17.12 2.09 3.72
N ASN A 83 -18.24 2.14 4.44
CA ASN A 83 -18.18 2.35 5.88
C ASN A 83 -17.51 1.13 6.54
N GLN A 84 -16.47 1.37 7.34
CA GLN A 84 -15.73 0.31 8.03
C GLN A 84 -16.63 -0.60 8.87
N LYS A 85 -17.72 -0.09 9.46
CA LYS A 85 -18.63 -0.92 10.28
C LYS A 85 -19.46 -1.89 9.45
N ASP A 86 -19.74 -1.54 8.20
CA ASP A 86 -20.61 -2.30 7.31
C ASP A 86 -19.79 -3.32 6.49
N ASP A 87 -18.56 -2.95 6.11
CA ASP A 87 -17.60 -3.82 5.42
C ASP A 87 -16.16 -3.50 5.85
N PRO A 88 -15.67 -4.10 6.98
CA PRO A 88 -14.31 -3.87 7.46
C PRO A 88 -13.25 -4.31 6.44
N HIS A 89 -13.45 -5.46 5.79
CA HIS A 89 -12.50 -6.00 4.84
C HIS A 89 -12.38 -5.08 3.61
N GLY A 90 -13.51 -4.69 3.02
CA GLY A 90 -13.54 -3.76 1.90
C GLY A 90 -12.97 -2.39 2.25
N TYR A 91 -13.20 -1.91 3.48
CA TYR A 91 -12.58 -0.68 3.99
C TYR A 91 -11.06 -0.80 4.01
N HIS A 92 -10.50 -1.85 4.61
CA HIS A 92 -9.05 -2.01 4.70
C HIS A 92 -8.40 -2.21 3.32
N CYS A 93 -9.04 -2.95 2.40
CA CYS A 93 -8.60 -3.03 1.01
C CYS A 93 -8.55 -1.64 0.35
N ALA A 94 -9.59 -0.82 0.51
CA ALA A 94 -9.67 0.51 -0.10
C ALA A 94 -8.68 1.50 0.53
N ILE A 95 -8.44 1.41 1.84
CA ILE A 95 -7.42 2.21 2.52
C ILE A 95 -6.02 1.84 2.05
N GLU A 96 -5.72 0.56 1.79
CA GLU A 96 -4.40 0.17 1.26
C GLU A 96 -4.12 0.79 -0.12
N ALA A 97 -5.17 1.12 -0.88
CA ALA A 97 -5.03 1.85 -2.14
C ALA A 97 -4.56 3.30 -1.95
N CYS A 98 -4.64 3.89 -0.74
CA CYS A 98 -4.26 5.28 -0.49
C CYS A 98 -2.77 5.54 -0.75
N TRP A 99 -1.92 4.51 -0.61
CA TRP A 99 -0.50 4.58 -0.95
C TRP A 99 -0.26 4.88 -2.44
N CYS A 100 -1.24 4.61 -3.31
CA CYS A 100 -1.19 4.99 -4.72
C CYS A 100 -1.47 6.49 -4.95
N ALA A 101 -1.85 7.24 -3.92
CA ALA A 101 -2.14 8.67 -4.00
C ALA A 101 -1.33 9.54 -3.02
N ASP A 102 -0.56 8.91 -2.12
CA ASP A 102 0.34 9.60 -1.21
C ASP A 102 1.59 10.10 -1.96
N ILE A 103 1.63 11.40 -2.23
CA ILE A 103 2.70 12.03 -3.01
C ILE A 103 4.06 11.92 -2.32
N ASP A 104 4.10 11.97 -0.99
CA ASP A 104 5.33 11.94 -0.22
C ASP A 104 5.91 10.52 -0.24
N PHE A 105 5.05 9.51 -0.03
CA PHE A 105 5.40 8.11 -0.24
C PHE A 105 5.88 7.87 -1.66
N LEU A 106 5.14 8.28 -2.69
CA LEU A 106 5.49 8.02 -4.09
C LEU A 106 6.77 8.73 -4.54
N SER A 107 7.15 9.82 -3.89
CA SER A 107 8.34 10.61 -4.22
C SER A 107 9.54 10.30 -3.32
N ASN A 108 9.43 9.34 -2.40
CA ASN A 108 10.41 9.03 -1.37
C ASN A 108 10.76 10.24 -0.45
N ASN A 109 9.77 11.09 -0.18
CA ASN A 109 9.91 12.25 0.69
C ASN A 109 9.30 11.95 2.06
N ILE A 110 9.91 11.03 2.82
CA ILE A 110 9.45 10.66 4.16
C ILE A 110 9.56 11.89 5.08
N PRO A 111 8.46 12.39 5.69
CA PRO A 111 8.55 13.47 6.66
C PRO A 111 9.38 13.04 7.87
N GLU A 112 10.42 13.81 8.23
CA GLU A 112 11.29 13.56 9.40
C GLU A 112 10.53 13.46 10.73
N THR A 113 9.28 13.91 10.76
CA THR A 113 8.39 13.91 11.93
C THR A 113 7.61 12.62 12.14
N LEU A 114 7.61 11.70 11.16
CA LEU A 114 6.95 10.40 11.33
C LEU A 114 7.77 9.57 12.34
N GLN A 115 7.11 9.19 13.44
CA GLN A 115 7.70 8.29 14.44
C GLN A 115 7.77 6.84 13.95
N ASP A 116 6.84 6.45 13.07
CA ASP A 116 6.75 5.12 12.49
C ASP A 116 7.03 5.19 10.98
N SER A 117 7.65 4.14 10.42
CA SER A 117 7.95 4.06 8.98
C SER A 117 6.68 3.81 8.16
N TYR A 118 6.71 4.15 6.87
CA TYR A 118 5.66 3.73 5.92
C TYR A 118 5.48 2.20 5.91
N THR A 119 6.57 1.45 6.11
CA THR A 119 6.54 -0.02 6.19
C THR A 119 5.58 -0.49 7.29
N SER A 120 5.67 0.09 8.49
CA SER A 120 4.80 -0.28 9.61
C SER A 120 3.30 -0.07 9.30
N TYR A 121 2.96 1.06 8.67
CA TYR A 121 1.58 1.39 8.32
C TYR A 121 1.05 0.48 7.21
N ILE A 122 1.86 0.20 6.18
CA ILE A 122 1.54 -0.76 5.12
C ILE A 122 1.28 -2.14 5.73
N LEU A 123 2.22 -2.66 6.53
CA LEU A 123 2.09 -4.00 7.13
C LEU A 123 0.87 -4.09 8.05
N ASN A 124 0.55 -3.03 8.79
CA ASN A 124 -0.64 -2.99 9.62
C ASN A 124 -1.92 -3.01 8.78
N GLY A 125 -1.98 -2.25 7.68
CA GLY A 125 -3.10 -2.28 6.73
C GLY A 125 -3.33 -3.69 6.16
N LEU A 126 -2.26 -4.35 5.72
CA LEU A 126 -2.30 -5.72 5.22
C LEU A 126 -2.75 -6.75 6.26
N PHE A 127 -2.29 -6.60 7.50
CA PHE A 127 -2.75 -7.42 8.62
C PHE A 127 -4.25 -7.25 8.84
N GLU A 128 -4.77 -6.02 8.79
CA GLU A 128 -6.21 -5.78 9.00
C GLU A 128 -7.10 -6.37 7.89
N ILE A 129 -6.60 -6.49 6.65
CA ILE A 129 -7.34 -7.12 5.54
C ILE A 129 -7.59 -8.61 5.78
N THR A 130 -6.57 -9.34 6.27
CA THR A 130 -6.60 -10.82 6.41
C THR A 130 -6.71 -11.31 7.84
N GLN A 131 -6.49 -10.44 8.82
CA GLN A 131 -6.40 -10.74 10.26
C GLN A 131 -5.28 -11.76 10.60
N ASP A 132 -4.29 -11.87 9.71
CA ASP A 132 -3.08 -12.66 9.87
C ASP A 132 -1.90 -12.05 9.07
N LEU A 133 -0.75 -12.74 9.02
CA LEU A 133 0.46 -12.24 8.36
C LEU A 133 0.56 -12.65 6.88
N SER A 134 -0.45 -13.29 6.29
CA SER A 134 -0.34 -13.88 4.95
C SER A 134 -0.06 -12.83 3.86
N LEU A 135 -0.73 -11.67 3.90
CA LEU A 135 -0.45 -10.57 2.98
C LEU A 135 0.89 -9.89 3.26
N CYS A 136 1.27 -9.74 4.53
CA CYS A 136 2.57 -9.20 4.93
C CYS A 136 3.73 -10.06 4.39
N GLU A 137 3.62 -11.38 4.53
CA GLU A 137 4.59 -12.35 4.01
C GLU A 137 4.66 -12.32 2.48
N LYS A 138 3.51 -12.18 1.81
CA LYS A 138 3.46 -12.00 0.34
C LYS A 138 4.13 -10.71 -0.09
N LEU A 139 3.86 -9.59 0.58
CA LEU A 139 4.53 -8.33 0.29
C LEU A 139 6.05 -8.50 0.38
N TYR A 140 6.53 -9.10 1.47
CA TYR A 140 7.97 -9.38 1.64
C TYR A 140 8.55 -10.21 0.47
N GLN A 141 7.82 -11.23 0.00
CA GLN A 141 8.22 -12.03 -1.17
C GLN A 141 8.26 -11.22 -2.48
N TYR A 142 7.38 -10.23 -2.65
CA TYR A 142 7.42 -9.32 -3.80
C TYR A 142 8.58 -8.34 -3.74
N LEU A 143 9.02 -7.97 -2.53
CA LEU A 143 10.10 -7.00 -2.30
C LEU A 143 11.51 -7.63 -2.30
N SER A 144 11.61 -8.94 -2.07
CA SER A 144 12.86 -9.72 -2.05
C SER A 144 13.31 -10.16 -3.44
#